data_AF-A0A3D3YTH6-F1
#
_entry.id   AF-A0A3D3YTH6-F1
#
_cell.length_a   1.000
_cell.length_b   1.000
_cell.length_c   1.000
_cell.angle_alpha   90.00
_cell.angle_beta   90.00
_cell.angle_gamma   90.00
#
_symmetry.space_group_name_H-M   'P 1'
#
loop_
_entity.id
_entity.type
_entity.pdbx_description
1 polymer ?
#
loop_
_entity_poly.entity_id
_entity_poly.type
_entity_poly.pdbx_seq_one_letter_code
_entity_poly.pdbx_strand_id
1 'polypeptide(L)'
;RFFPPQIHVELARFYAAADVVLVPSRSESFGLAALEAQACGTPVVAAGVGGLCEVVRDERTGLLVTGHDPADHAEAVLRLLRDPAFAARLSANAVRHAGRFSWDVTAADIASVYREVALRRAG
;
A
#
# COMPACT_ATOMS: atom_id res chain seq x y z
N ARG A 1 -14.70 -4.76 15.91
CA ARG A 1 -13.88 -4.73 17.14
C ARG A 1 -12.86 -3.62 16.97
N PHE A 2 -12.57 -2.85 18.03
CA PHE A 2 -11.54 -1.81 18.01
C PHE A 2 -10.35 -2.25 18.85
N PHE A 3 -9.16 -1.84 18.42
CA PHE A 3 -7.90 -2.11 19.10
C PHE A 3 -7.19 -0.78 19.34
N PRO A 4 -6.46 -0.62 20.46
CA PRO A 4 -5.59 0.54 20.64
C PRO A 4 -4.47 0.54 19.58
N PRO A 5 -3.74 1.65 19.40
CA PRO A 5 -2.56 1.67 18.54
C PRO A 5 -1.59 0.55 18.91
N GLN A 6 -1.05 -0.13 17.90
CA GLN A 6 -0.14 -1.25 18.07
C GLN A 6 1.27 -0.85 17.65
N ILE A 7 2.27 -1.50 18.25
CA ILE A 7 3.66 -1.41 17.77
C ILE A 7 3.78 -2.10 16.41
N HIS A 8 4.77 -1.69 15.59
CA HIS A 8 4.91 -2.15 14.20
C HIS A 8 4.91 -3.68 14.03
N VAL A 9 5.59 -4.41 14.91
CA VAL A 9 5.63 -5.88 14.85
C VAL A 9 4.26 -6.52 15.09
N GLU A 10 3.45 -5.96 15.99
CA GLU A 10 2.10 -6.44 16.22
C GLU A 10 1.16 -5.98 15.11
N LEU A 11 1.32 -4.75 14.62
CA LEU A 11 0.52 -4.24 13.49
C LEU A 11 0.69 -5.11 12.23
N ALA A 12 1.89 -5.60 11.94
CA ALA A 12 2.12 -6.56 10.85
C ALA A 12 1.29 -7.85 11.00
N ARG A 13 1.04 -8.31 12.24
CA ARG A 13 0.17 -9.47 12.48
C ARG A 13 -1.30 -9.14 12.23
N PHE A 14 -1.74 -7.92 12.54
CA PHE A 14 -3.08 -7.48 12.18
C PHE A 14 -3.28 -7.46 10.67
N TYR A 15 -2.30 -6.96 9.92
CA TYR A 15 -2.35 -7.02 8.46
C TYR A 15 -2.41 -8.46 7.96
N ALA A 16 -1.46 -9.31 8.37
CA ALA A 16 -1.40 -10.70 7.92
C ALA A 16 -2.63 -11.55 8.30
N ALA A 17 -3.36 -11.16 9.34
CA ALA A 17 -4.59 -11.83 9.78
C ALA A 17 -5.85 -11.32 9.07
N ALA A 18 -5.81 -10.20 8.36
CA ALA A 18 -6.95 -9.63 7.67
C ALA A 18 -7.10 -10.23 6.26
N ASP A 19 -8.35 -10.49 5.83
CA ASP A 19 -8.63 -10.91 4.44
C ASP A 19 -8.50 -9.74 3.45
N VAL A 20 -8.84 -8.53 3.90
CA VAL A 20 -8.77 -7.28 3.13
C VAL A 20 -8.46 -6.12 4.08
N VAL A 21 -7.60 -5.20 3.65
CA VAL A 21 -7.39 -3.90 4.31
C VAL A 21 -8.05 -2.81 3.47
N LEU A 22 -8.99 -2.09 4.08
CA LEU A 22 -9.69 -0.95 3.47
C LEU A 22 -9.07 0.36 3.97
N VAL A 23 -8.63 1.21 3.05
CA VAL A 23 -8.06 2.54 3.33
C VAL A 23 -8.89 3.61 2.61
N PRO A 24 -10.06 4.00 3.15
CA PRO A 24 -11.02 4.88 2.47
C PRO A 24 -10.71 6.37 2.76
N SER A 25 -9.42 6.75 2.73
CA SER A 25 -8.96 8.09 3.10
C SER A 25 -9.55 9.18 2.19
N ARG A 26 -9.89 10.34 2.76
CA ARG A 26 -10.27 11.55 1.99
C ARG A 26 -9.07 12.35 1.51
N SER A 27 -7.98 12.26 2.25
CA SER A 27 -6.67 12.81 1.95
C SER A 27 -5.64 11.84 2.49
N GLU A 28 -4.59 11.57 1.73
CA GLU A 28 -3.52 10.65 2.11
C GLU A 28 -2.19 11.15 1.55
N SER A 29 -1.16 11.19 2.39
CA SER A 29 0.14 11.74 2.00
C SER A 29 0.96 10.72 1.23
N PHE A 30 1.32 9.61 1.85
CA PHE A 30 2.17 8.58 1.22
C PHE A 30 1.47 7.23 1.09
N GLY A 31 0.46 6.95 1.93
CA GLY A 31 -0.22 5.65 1.90
C GLY A 31 0.56 4.53 2.58
N LEU A 32 1.34 4.83 3.63
CA LEU A 32 2.14 3.84 4.36
C LEU A 32 1.30 2.66 4.85
N ALA A 33 0.10 2.91 5.41
CA ALA A 33 -0.77 1.83 5.87
C ALA A 33 -1.19 0.86 4.75
N ALA A 34 -1.41 1.38 3.54
CA ALA A 34 -1.70 0.54 2.37
C ALA A 34 -0.45 -0.23 1.94
N LEU A 35 0.71 0.43 1.89
CA LEU A 35 1.99 -0.17 1.53
C LEU A 35 2.42 -1.28 2.50
N GLU A 36 2.24 -1.07 3.80
CA GLU A 36 2.53 -2.06 4.85
C GLU A 36 1.62 -3.29 4.74
N ALA A 37 0.32 -3.08 4.47
CA ALA A 37 -0.61 -4.17 4.19
C ALA A 37 -0.19 -4.97 2.94
N GLN A 38 0.19 -4.29 1.87
CA GLN A 38 0.73 -4.93 0.65
C GLN A 38 2.00 -5.74 0.95
N ALA A 39 2.91 -5.22 1.77
CA ALA A 39 4.12 -5.91 2.19
C ALA A 39 3.83 -7.18 3.02
N CYS A 40 2.74 -7.17 3.79
CA CYS A 40 2.27 -8.33 4.55
C CYS A 40 1.52 -9.35 3.69
N GLY A 41 1.32 -9.08 2.38
CA GLY A 41 0.58 -9.97 1.48
C GLY A 41 -0.94 -9.86 1.65
N THR A 42 -1.43 -8.78 2.24
CA THR A 42 -2.86 -8.58 2.43
C THR A 42 -3.45 -7.78 1.26
N PRO A 43 -4.54 -8.25 0.62
CA PRO A 43 -5.24 -7.47 -0.39
C PRO A 43 -5.68 -6.10 0.14
N VAL A 44 -5.50 -5.06 -0.67
CA VAL A 44 -5.84 -3.67 -0.31
C VAL A 44 -6.95 -3.14 -1.21
N VAL A 45 -7.93 -2.48 -0.60
CA VAL A 45 -8.85 -1.55 -1.26
C VAL A 45 -8.54 -0.16 -0.73
N ALA A 46 -8.27 0.79 -1.61
CA ALA A 46 -7.90 2.15 -1.23
C ALA A 46 -8.71 3.18 -2.01
N ALA A 47 -8.95 4.35 -1.41
CA ALA A 47 -9.46 5.49 -2.15
C ALA A 47 -8.43 5.97 -3.18
N GLY A 48 -8.88 6.32 -4.39
CA GLY A 48 -8.04 6.86 -5.47
C GLY A 48 -7.62 8.31 -5.22
N VAL A 49 -6.92 8.59 -4.13
CA VAL A 49 -6.48 9.93 -3.73
C VAL A 49 -5.02 9.94 -3.27
N GLY A 50 -4.32 11.05 -3.53
CA GLY A 50 -3.00 11.33 -2.97
C GLY A 50 -1.99 10.19 -3.14
N GLY A 51 -1.22 9.92 -2.08
CA GLY A 51 -0.18 8.88 -2.09
C GLY A 51 -0.70 7.46 -2.33
N LEU A 52 -2.00 7.18 -2.12
CA LEU A 52 -2.56 5.84 -2.38
C LEU A 52 -2.46 5.45 -3.85
N CYS A 53 -2.57 6.41 -4.77
CA CYS A 53 -2.43 6.17 -6.21
C CYS A 53 -0.99 5.81 -6.61
N GLU A 54 0.00 6.16 -5.79
CA GLU A 54 1.42 5.85 -6.03
C GLU A 54 1.80 4.45 -5.55
N VAL A 55 1.21 4.01 -4.42
CA VAL A 55 1.53 2.71 -3.79
C VAL A 55 0.59 1.59 -4.20
N VAL A 56 -0.66 1.89 -4.56
CA VAL A 56 -1.63 0.91 -5.05
C VAL A 56 -1.79 1.04 -6.56
N ARG A 57 -1.37 0.01 -7.29
CA ARG A 57 -1.68 -0.17 -8.70
C ARG A 57 -2.98 -0.93 -8.85
N ASP A 58 -3.99 -0.23 -9.35
CA ASP A 58 -5.34 -0.76 -9.54
C ASP A 58 -5.35 -2.05 -10.37
N GLU A 59 -6.21 -2.99 -9.97
CA GLU A 59 -6.37 -4.37 -10.45
C GLU A 59 -5.09 -5.24 -10.48
N ARG A 60 -3.95 -4.70 -10.06
CA ARG A 60 -2.64 -5.39 -10.11
C ARG A 60 -2.10 -5.68 -8.73
N THR A 61 -2.20 -4.75 -7.80
CA THR A 61 -1.63 -4.86 -6.43
C THR A 61 -2.63 -4.48 -5.34
N GLY A 62 -3.77 -3.94 -5.73
CA GLY A 62 -4.95 -3.64 -4.91
C GLY A 62 -6.05 -3.09 -5.82
N LEU A 63 -7.14 -2.62 -5.22
CA LEU A 63 -8.21 -1.92 -5.93
C LEU A 63 -8.23 -0.45 -5.53
N LEU A 64 -8.36 0.43 -6.51
CA LEU A 64 -8.59 1.86 -6.29
C LEU A 64 -10.06 2.19 -6.52
N VAL A 65 -10.70 2.80 -5.53
CA VAL A 65 -12.08 3.26 -5.60
C VAL A 65 -12.11 4.76 -5.86
N THR A 66 -12.82 5.19 -6.90
CA THR A 66 -13.02 6.61 -7.18
C THR A 66 -14.12 7.17 -6.28
N GLY A 67 -13.82 8.23 -5.53
CA GLY A 67 -14.77 8.83 -4.60
C GLY A 67 -14.90 8.08 -3.27
N HIS A 68 -15.96 8.41 -2.52
CA HIS A 68 -16.16 7.98 -1.13
C HIS A 68 -17.57 7.46 -0.87
N ASP A 69 -18.27 7.01 -1.92
CA ASP A 69 -19.54 6.32 -1.73
C ASP A 69 -19.29 4.98 -1.02
N PRO A 70 -19.86 4.75 0.17
CA PRO A 70 -19.70 3.49 0.88
C PRO A 70 -20.07 2.25 0.03
N ALA A 71 -21.00 2.38 -0.91
CA ALA A 71 -21.40 1.28 -1.79
C ALA A 71 -20.25 0.82 -2.71
N ASP A 72 -19.49 1.75 -3.28
CA ASP A 72 -18.38 1.43 -4.17
C ASP A 72 -17.22 0.76 -3.43
N HIS A 73 -16.92 1.24 -2.21
CA HIS A 73 -15.93 0.62 -1.33
C HIS A 73 -16.35 -0.78 -0.89
N ALA A 74 -17.64 -0.96 -0.55
CA ALA A 74 -18.18 -2.26 -0.19
C ALA A 74 -18.09 -3.26 -1.35
N GLU A 75 -18.44 -2.86 -2.58
CA GLU A 75 -18.37 -3.74 -3.74
C GLU A 75 -16.93 -4.15 -4.07
N ALA A 76 -15.96 -3.23 -3.95
CA ALA A 76 -14.55 -3.55 -4.11
C ALA A 76 -14.04 -4.57 -3.08
N VAL A 77 -14.43 -4.42 -1.80
CA VAL A 77 -14.11 -5.40 -0.75
C VAL A 77 -14.77 -6.75 -1.05
N LEU A 78 -16.06 -6.75 -1.41
CA LEU A 78 -16.79 -7.98 -1.73
C LEU A 78 -16.21 -8.71 -2.94
N ARG A 79 -15.72 -7.99 -3.96
CA ARG A 79 -15.03 -8.58 -5.11
C ARG A 79 -13.82 -9.41 -4.67
N LEU A 80 -13.00 -8.88 -3.76
CA LEU A 80 -11.83 -9.61 -3.22
C LEU A 80 -12.24 -10.83 -2.39
N LEU A 81 -13.30 -10.70 -1.58
CA LEU A 81 -13.81 -11.80 -0.75
C LEU A 81 -14.49 -12.91 -1.56
N ARG A 82 -15.12 -12.57 -2.70
CA ARG A 82 -15.83 -13.51 -3.58
C ARG A 82 -14.90 -14.24 -4.56
N ASP A 83 -13.75 -13.67 -4.89
CA ASP A 83 -12.77 -14.26 -5.81
C ASP A 83 -11.39 -14.42 -5.13
N PRO A 84 -11.16 -15.53 -4.41
CA PRO A 84 -9.88 -15.79 -3.73
C PRO A 84 -8.70 -15.88 -4.69
N ALA A 85 -8.91 -16.33 -5.94
CA ALA A 85 -7.85 -16.45 -6.93
C ALA A 85 -7.40 -15.06 -7.42
N PHE A 86 -8.36 -14.16 -7.62
CA PHE A 86 -8.09 -12.75 -7.88
C PHE A 86 -7.34 -12.13 -6.70
N ALA A 87 -7.86 -12.24 -5.48
CA ALA A 87 -7.22 -11.69 -4.28
C ALA A 87 -5.77 -12.19 -4.09
N ALA A 88 -5.52 -13.49 -4.26
CA ALA A 88 -4.19 -14.09 -4.16
C ALA A 88 -3.22 -13.52 -5.21
N ARG A 89 -3.71 -13.30 -6.45
CA ARG A 89 -2.90 -12.69 -7.52
C ARG A 89 -2.52 -11.25 -7.19
N LEU A 90 -3.46 -10.44 -6.69
CA LEU A 90 -3.16 -9.06 -6.30
C LEU A 90 -2.18 -9.04 -5.14
N SER A 91 -2.40 -9.86 -4.10
CA SER A 91 -1.50 -10.01 -2.95
C SER A 91 -0.07 -10.35 -3.37
N ALA A 92 0.13 -11.37 -4.21
CA ALA A 92 1.47 -11.76 -4.65
C ALA A 92 2.19 -10.63 -5.41
N ASN A 93 1.46 -9.89 -6.25
CA ASN A 93 1.99 -8.72 -6.94
C ASN A 93 2.29 -7.57 -5.96
N ALA A 94 1.43 -7.38 -4.95
CA ALA A 94 1.54 -6.35 -3.94
C ALA A 94 2.82 -6.51 -3.11
N VAL A 95 3.13 -7.73 -2.64
CA VAL A 95 4.38 -8.01 -1.92
C VAL A 95 5.61 -7.61 -2.73
N ARG A 96 5.64 -8.00 -4.01
CA ARG A 96 6.76 -7.65 -4.92
C ARG A 96 6.82 -6.14 -5.20
N HIS A 97 5.68 -5.48 -5.26
CA HIS A 97 5.62 -4.04 -5.46
C HIS A 97 6.12 -3.28 -4.23
N ALA A 98 5.64 -3.67 -3.04
CA ALA A 98 5.98 -3.06 -1.76
C ALA A 98 7.47 -3.19 -1.44
N GLY A 99 8.11 -4.30 -1.81
CA GLY A 99 9.56 -4.48 -1.63
C GLY A 99 10.43 -3.42 -2.34
N ARG A 100 9.89 -2.69 -3.31
CA ARG A 100 10.59 -1.57 -3.99
C ARG A 100 10.63 -0.28 -3.17
N PHE A 101 9.81 -0.18 -2.12
CA PHE A 101 9.75 0.97 -1.22
C PHE A 101 10.52 0.69 0.08
N SER A 102 11.45 -0.25 0.06
CA SER A 102 12.28 -0.55 1.23
C SER A 102 13.21 0.62 1.54
N TRP A 103 13.52 0.80 2.83
CA TRP A 103 14.45 1.83 3.29
C TRP A 103 15.81 1.75 2.62
N ASP A 104 16.29 0.54 2.30
CA ASP A 104 17.55 0.34 1.60
C ASP A 104 17.52 0.96 0.19
N VAL A 105 16.43 0.75 -0.55
CA VAL A 105 16.24 1.34 -1.88
C VAL A 105 16.14 2.86 -1.78
N THR A 106 15.28 3.36 -0.88
CA THR A 106 15.10 4.80 -0.69
C THR A 106 16.40 5.50 -0.26
N ALA A 107 17.16 4.90 0.65
CA ALA A 107 18.44 5.46 1.10
C ALA A 107 19.49 5.46 -0.03
N ALA A 108 19.54 4.41 -0.84
CA ALA A 108 20.43 4.33 -1.99
C ALA A 108 20.11 5.41 -3.04
N ASP A 109 18.83 5.64 -3.32
CA ASP A 109 18.36 6.67 -4.26
C ASP A 109 18.70 8.08 -3.75
N ILE A 110 18.41 8.37 -2.48
CA ILE A 110 18.76 9.66 -1.86
C ILE A 110 20.28 9.88 -1.89
N ALA A 111 21.07 8.87 -1.53
CA ALA A 111 22.53 8.96 -1.56
C ALA A 111 23.06 9.22 -2.98
N SER A 112 22.41 8.69 -4.01
CA SER A 112 22.75 8.96 -5.41
C SER A 112 22.56 10.43 -5.77
N VAL A 113 21.43 11.01 -5.39
CA VAL A 113 21.15 12.44 -5.61
C VAL A 113 22.17 13.32 -4.87
N TYR A 114 22.52 12.98 -3.64
CA TYR A 114 23.54 13.71 -2.88
C TYR A 114 24.91 13.66 -3.56
N ARG A 115 25.33 12.50 -4.07
CA ARG A 115 26.58 12.37 -4.83
C ARG A 115 26.56 13.23 -6.10
N GLU A 116 25.47 13.21 -6.85
CA GLU A 116 25.33 14.01 -8.07
C GLU A 116 25.46 15.50 -7.80
N VAL A 117 24.74 16.01 -6.79
CA VAL A 117 24.78 17.44 -6.43
C VAL A 117 26.15 17.84 -5.89
N ALA A 118 26.82 16.97 -5.12
CA ALA A 118 28.16 17.22 -4.62
C ALA A 118 29.19 17.32 -5.76
N LEU A 119 29.10 16.44 -6.76
CA LEU A 119 29.99 16.45 -7.93
C LEU A 119 29.79 17.70 -8.80
N ARG A 120 28.55 18.16 -8.98
CA ARG A 120 28.23 19.39 -9.74
C ARG A 120 28.70 20.68 -9.06
N ARG A 121 28.98 20.66 -7.75
CA ARG A 121 29.53 21.80 -7.00
C ARG A 121 31.05 21.86 -7.02
N ALA A 122 31.71 20.75 -7.35
CA ALA A 122 33.16 20.63 -7.34
C ALA A 122 33.81 20.93 -8.70
N GLY A 123 33.02 21.09 -9.77
CA GLY A 123 33.45 21.56 -11.09
C GLY A 123 32.89 22.95 -11.38
#